data_AF-A0AAW2Q7Y1-F1
#
_entry.id   AF-A0AAW2Q7Y1-F1
#
_cell.length_a   1.000
_cell.length_b   1.000
_cell.length_c   1.000
_cell.angle_alpha   90.00
_cell.angle_beta   90.00
_cell.angle_gamma   90.00
#
_symmetry.space_group_name_H-M   'P 1'
#
loop_
_entity.id
_entity.type
_entity.pdbx_description
1 polymer ?
#
loop_
_entity_poly.entity_id
_entity_poly.type
_entity_poly.pdbx_seq_one_letter_code
_entity_poly.pdbx_strand_id
1 'polypeptide(L)'
;MKKRSEDAQGRASELLSTLKKVKGQARIQTLKELKQVVVSHSTARKTVVDEGGVALLSSLLGPFTSYAVGSEVVAILVNLALSSESKTNLMQPAKVSSIVDILNEGSLETKVNCVRLIETLMEEKDFRSEIVSSHSLLVALMRLVRDKRHPNGHLPGLGLLKLISMHQQVRSLIVSIGAIPQLVELIPVLNPECLELALFILNALSSVPEGKQGLKDCPNTIPNMVKLLMRISESCTEYALSILWSVCKLSPDECSLIAVDAGLAAKLLLVIQSGCSPELKQRAAELLKLCSLNYSDTIFISKCKLTRTIQ
;
A
#
# COMPACT_ATOMS: atom_id res chain seq x y z
N MET A 1 35.26 -5.21 19.16
CA MET A 1 33.86 -4.71 19.01
C MET A 1 33.51 -3.59 19.99
N LYS A 2 33.85 -3.67 21.29
CA LYS A 2 33.62 -2.60 22.29
C LYS A 2 34.16 -1.22 21.88
N LYS A 3 35.43 -1.10 21.47
CA LYS A 3 36.03 0.19 21.07
C LYS A 3 35.34 0.88 19.88
N ARG A 4 34.88 0.13 18.88
CA ARG A 4 34.09 0.66 17.74
C ARG A 4 32.67 1.07 18.16
N SER A 5 32.12 0.44 19.20
CA SER A 5 30.81 0.77 19.75
C SER A 5 30.83 2.04 20.60
N GLU A 6 31.87 2.23 21.42
CA GLU A 6 32.09 3.45 22.21
C GLU A 6 32.32 4.67 21.31
N ASP A 7 33.07 4.48 20.22
CA ASP A 7 33.31 5.50 19.20
C ASP A 7 32.01 5.95 18.50
N ALA A 8 31.13 5.02 18.15
CA ALA A 8 29.85 5.33 17.51
C ALA A 8 28.88 6.09 18.44
N GLN A 9 28.88 5.78 19.74
CA GLN A 9 28.06 6.50 20.72
C GLN A 9 28.57 7.93 20.91
N GLY A 10 29.87 8.10 21.18
CA GLY A 10 30.48 9.42 21.34
C GLY A 10 30.27 10.29 20.11
N ARG A 11 30.41 9.73 18.90
CA ARG A 11 30.16 10.44 17.65
C ARG A 11 28.70 10.86 17.50
N ALA A 12 27.74 10.02 17.87
CA ALA A 12 26.32 10.37 17.82
C ALA A 12 25.99 11.55 18.77
N SER A 13 26.50 11.52 20.01
CA SER A 13 26.33 12.60 20.99
C SER A 13 26.95 13.92 20.49
N GLU A 14 28.16 13.86 19.94
CA GLU A 14 28.85 15.01 19.37
C GLU A 14 28.03 15.64 18.23
N LEU A 15 27.54 14.81 17.30
CA LEU A 15 26.74 15.26 16.16
C LEU A 15 25.41 15.89 16.62
N LEU A 16 24.73 15.32 17.62
CA LEU A 16 23.52 15.92 18.19
C LEU A 16 23.79 17.28 18.84
N SER A 17 24.89 17.39 19.60
CA SER A 17 25.30 18.66 20.21
C SER A 17 25.61 19.72 19.14
N THR A 18 26.19 19.30 18.01
CA THR A 18 26.53 20.15 16.88
C THR A 18 25.27 20.60 16.15
N LEU A 19 24.30 19.71 15.91
CA LEU A 19 23.03 20.01 15.25
C LEU A 19 22.24 21.13 15.94
N LYS A 20 22.35 21.25 17.26
CA LYS A 20 21.72 22.35 18.03
C LYS A 20 22.30 23.72 17.69
N LYS A 21 23.55 23.78 17.21
CA LYS A 21 24.31 25.02 16.96
C LYS A 21 24.32 25.41 15.47
N VAL A 22 24.38 24.42 14.58
CA VAL A 22 24.58 24.67 13.14
C VAL A 22 23.26 24.94 12.38
N LYS A 23 23.38 25.75 11.31
CA LYS A 23 22.28 26.11 10.40
C LYS A 23 22.75 25.94 8.94
N GLY A 24 21.82 26.02 7.99
CA GLY A 24 22.14 25.99 6.55
C GLY A 24 22.90 24.74 6.12
N GLN A 25 23.93 24.91 5.29
CA GLN A 25 24.73 23.80 4.75
C GLN A 25 25.44 22.97 5.82
N ALA A 26 25.95 23.61 6.88
CA ALA A 26 26.60 22.91 7.98
C ALA A 26 25.63 21.92 8.66
N ARG A 27 24.35 22.31 8.83
CA ARG A 27 23.31 21.41 9.36
C ARG A 27 23.09 20.19 8.47
N ILE A 28 23.00 20.41 7.16
CA ILE A 28 22.79 19.31 6.19
C ILE A 28 23.96 18.32 6.28
N GLN A 29 25.18 18.81 6.36
CA GLN A 29 26.36 17.95 6.48
C GLN A 29 26.36 17.15 7.80
N THR A 30 26.06 17.81 8.92
CA THR A 30 25.95 17.12 10.22
C THR A 30 24.82 16.08 10.22
N LEU A 31 23.69 16.35 9.57
CA LEU A 31 22.60 15.37 9.42
C LEU A 31 23.03 14.16 8.58
N LYS A 32 23.75 14.36 7.48
CA LYS A 32 24.27 13.27 6.63
C LYS A 32 25.20 12.35 7.41
N GLU A 33 26.10 12.93 8.21
CA GLU A 33 27.00 12.17 9.08
C GLU A 33 26.22 11.42 10.16
N LEU A 34 25.24 12.07 10.79
CA LEU A 34 24.39 11.42 11.80
C LEU A 34 23.61 10.25 11.19
N LYS A 35 23.04 10.42 9.98
CA LYS A 35 22.38 9.34 9.23
C LYS A 35 23.32 8.15 9.05
N GLN A 36 24.55 8.38 8.60
CA GLN A 36 25.52 7.30 8.39
C GLN A 36 25.77 6.51 9.68
N VAL A 37 25.99 7.21 10.79
CA VAL A 37 26.25 6.58 12.10
C VAL A 37 25.01 5.80 12.60
N VAL A 38 23.81 6.38 12.47
CA VAL A 38 22.53 5.77 12.88
C VAL A 38 22.20 4.52 12.07
N VAL A 39 22.42 4.55 10.76
CA VAL A 39 22.18 3.39 9.88
C VAL A 39 23.12 2.25 10.25
N SER A 40 24.40 2.54 10.49
CA SER A 40 25.44 1.53 10.73
C SER A 40 25.46 0.94 12.15
N HIS A 41 25.00 1.68 13.18
CA HIS A 41 25.22 1.28 14.57
C HIS A 41 23.95 1.33 15.43
N SER A 42 23.54 0.19 15.98
CA SER A 42 22.39 0.10 16.90
C SER A 42 22.63 0.86 18.22
N THR A 43 23.87 0.91 18.70
CA THR A 43 24.24 1.69 19.89
C THR A 43 24.09 3.19 19.67
N ALA A 44 24.41 3.68 18.47
CA ALA A 44 24.17 5.07 18.10
C ALA A 44 22.67 5.39 18.04
N ARG A 45 21.83 4.48 17.50
CA ARG A 45 20.37 4.65 17.53
C ARG A 45 19.85 4.85 18.95
N LYS A 46 20.32 4.01 19.88
CA LYS A 46 19.95 4.11 21.29
C LYS A 46 20.41 5.45 21.88
N THR A 47 21.68 5.83 21.68
CA THR A 47 22.20 7.12 22.15
C THR A 47 21.38 8.30 21.60
N VAL A 48 21.00 8.26 20.33
CA VAL A 48 20.19 9.33 19.74
C VAL A 48 18.81 9.44 20.40
N VAL A 49 18.20 8.33 20.76
CA VAL A 49 16.92 8.33 21.49
C VAL A 49 17.13 8.83 22.93
N ASP A 50 18.11 8.28 23.65
CA ASP A 50 18.38 8.59 25.06
C ASP A 50 18.74 10.07 25.28
N GLU A 51 19.41 10.72 24.31
CA GLU A 51 19.80 12.15 24.38
C GLU A 51 18.74 13.12 23.82
N GLY A 52 17.50 12.65 23.60
CA GLY A 52 16.40 13.48 23.11
C GLY A 52 16.55 13.90 21.63
N GLY A 53 17.33 13.16 20.86
CA GLY A 53 17.56 13.41 19.44
C GLY A 53 16.29 13.31 18.60
N VAL A 54 15.32 12.46 18.98
CA VAL A 54 14.03 12.36 18.28
C VAL A 54 13.26 13.68 18.34
N ALA A 55 13.19 14.33 19.52
CA ALA A 55 12.52 15.62 19.68
C ALA A 55 13.23 16.72 18.88
N LEU A 56 14.58 16.74 18.90
CA LEU A 56 15.39 17.66 18.11
C LEU A 56 15.12 17.48 16.61
N LEU A 57 15.22 16.25 16.10
CA LEU A 57 14.99 15.93 14.68
C LEU A 57 13.55 16.27 14.27
N SER A 58 12.57 15.91 15.09
CA SER A 58 11.17 16.22 14.84
C SER A 58 10.90 17.74 14.81
N SER A 59 11.65 18.54 15.57
CA SER A 59 11.54 20.01 15.53
C SER A 59 12.07 20.63 14.21
N LEU A 60 12.88 19.88 13.46
CA LEU A 60 13.37 20.29 12.14
C LEU A 60 12.37 20.01 11.01
N LEU A 61 11.24 19.34 11.30
CA LEU A 61 10.13 19.14 10.36
C LEU A 61 9.04 20.19 10.61
N GLY A 62 8.69 20.93 9.57
CA GLY A 62 7.68 21.97 9.61
C GLY A 62 7.44 22.59 8.23
N PRO A 63 6.57 23.63 8.15
CA PRO A 63 6.11 24.19 6.86
C PRO A 63 7.23 24.77 5.98
N PHE A 64 8.36 25.16 6.57
CA PHE A 64 9.49 25.79 5.86
C PHE A 64 10.73 24.89 5.83
N THR A 65 10.58 23.60 6.14
CA THR A 65 11.69 22.66 6.08
C THR A 65 12.06 22.39 4.62
N SER A 66 13.26 22.80 4.22
CA SER A 66 13.78 22.48 2.89
C SER A 66 13.90 20.96 2.70
N TYR A 67 13.64 20.48 1.47
CA TYR A 67 13.82 19.08 1.09
C TYR A 67 15.14 18.47 1.60
N ALA A 68 16.27 19.16 1.41
CA ALA A 68 17.60 18.68 1.82
C ALA A 68 17.78 18.43 3.32
N VAL A 69 17.04 19.14 4.18
CA VAL A 69 17.00 18.88 5.63
C VAL A 69 16.00 17.78 5.94
N GLY A 70 14.79 17.90 5.38
CA GLY A 70 13.70 16.97 5.63
C GLY A 70 14.03 15.53 5.23
N SER A 71 14.66 15.32 4.07
CA SER A 71 15.04 14.00 3.58
C SER A 71 16.01 13.28 4.50
N GLU A 72 16.99 13.99 5.07
CA GLU A 72 17.94 13.43 6.01
C GLU A 72 17.30 13.16 7.37
N VAL A 73 16.45 14.07 7.85
CA VAL A 73 15.71 13.89 9.09
C VAL A 73 14.81 12.66 9.03
N VAL A 74 14.02 12.49 7.97
CA VAL A 74 13.16 11.31 7.78
C VAL A 74 13.99 10.02 7.70
N ALA A 75 15.12 10.03 6.99
CA ALA A 75 16.02 8.89 6.88
C ALA A 75 16.66 8.50 8.24
N ILE A 76 16.85 9.45 9.14
CA ILE A 76 17.30 9.16 10.52
C ILE A 76 16.13 8.61 11.34
N LEU A 77 14.99 9.31 11.36
CA LEU A 77 13.84 8.95 12.21
C LEU A 77 13.32 7.53 11.96
N VAL A 78 13.27 7.09 10.70
CA VAL A 78 12.80 5.74 10.32
C VAL A 78 13.70 4.61 10.87
N ASN A 79 14.90 4.92 11.35
CA ASN A 79 15.83 3.98 11.96
C ASN A 79 15.83 4.02 13.49
N LEU A 80 15.05 4.91 14.11
CA LEU A 80 14.98 5.08 15.57
C LEU A 80 13.73 4.42 16.15
N ALA A 81 13.81 3.97 17.40
CA ALA A 81 12.64 3.56 18.16
C ALA A 81 11.87 4.81 18.62
N LEU A 82 10.67 5.02 18.10
CA LEU A 82 9.83 6.18 18.41
C LEU A 82 8.89 5.87 19.57
N SER A 83 8.93 6.69 20.63
CA SER A 83 7.94 6.64 21.72
C SER A 83 6.56 7.09 21.25
N SER A 84 5.49 6.73 21.98
CA SER A 84 4.12 7.21 21.69
C SER A 84 4.03 8.75 21.69
N GLU A 85 4.74 9.42 22.60
CA GLU A 85 4.86 10.89 22.62
C GLU A 85 5.51 11.43 21.33
N SER A 86 6.59 10.78 20.87
CA SER A 86 7.28 11.16 19.63
C SER A 86 6.40 10.95 18.40
N LYS A 87 5.68 9.82 18.34
CA LYS A 87 4.72 9.54 17.26
C LYS A 87 3.60 10.58 17.25
N THR A 88 3.02 10.89 18.40
CA THR A 88 2.00 11.96 18.56
C THR A 88 2.51 13.33 18.10
N ASN A 89 3.76 13.65 18.44
CA ASN A 89 4.40 14.89 18.01
C ASN A 89 4.63 14.94 16.49
N LEU A 90 5.01 13.84 15.86
CA LEU A 90 5.20 13.73 14.40
C LEU A 90 3.89 13.72 13.62
N MET A 91 2.79 13.30 14.25
CA MET A 91 1.44 13.32 13.66
C MET A 91 0.78 14.70 13.62
N GLN A 92 1.46 15.75 14.10
CA GLN A 92 0.96 17.12 13.98
C GLN A 92 0.80 17.51 12.49
N PRO A 93 -0.29 18.18 12.09
CA PRO A 93 -0.60 18.43 10.68
C PRO A 93 0.54 19.07 9.87
N ALA A 94 1.26 20.03 10.45
CA ALA A 94 2.39 20.69 9.80
C ALA A 94 3.56 19.74 9.49
N LYS A 95 3.80 18.74 10.35
CA LYS A 95 4.89 17.77 10.16
C LYS A 95 4.50 16.69 9.17
N VAL A 96 3.26 16.22 9.23
CA VAL A 96 2.70 15.30 8.24
C VAL A 96 2.74 15.94 6.86
N SER A 97 2.33 17.21 6.72
CA SER A 97 2.44 17.95 5.46
C SER A 97 3.89 17.97 4.95
N SER A 98 4.86 18.33 5.81
CA SER A 98 6.27 18.33 5.45
C SER A 98 6.77 16.95 4.98
N ILE A 99 6.36 15.86 5.65
CA ILE A 99 6.71 14.49 5.24
C ILE A 99 6.11 14.15 3.86
N VAL A 100 4.88 14.60 3.59
CA VAL A 100 4.21 14.41 2.30
C VAL A 100 4.87 15.22 1.18
N ASP A 101 5.35 16.43 1.47
CA ASP A 101 6.09 17.24 0.50
C ASP A 101 7.44 16.58 0.16
N ILE A 102 8.16 16.07 1.17
CA ILE A 102 9.40 15.30 0.99
C ILE A 102 9.15 14.02 0.17
N LEU A 103 8.03 13.34 0.40
CA LEU A 103 7.60 12.17 -0.39
C LEU A 103 7.34 12.52 -1.86
N ASN A 104 6.76 13.70 -2.14
CA ASN A 104 6.45 14.10 -3.52
C ASN A 104 7.70 14.45 -4.34
N GLU A 105 8.68 15.12 -3.72
CA GLU A 105 9.90 15.59 -4.39
C GLU A 105 11.04 14.55 -4.41
N GLY A 106 10.94 13.52 -3.56
CA GLY A 106 12.09 12.70 -3.21
C GLY A 106 12.57 11.69 -4.24
N SER A 107 13.82 11.23 -4.02
CA SER A 107 14.34 10.02 -4.66
C SER A 107 13.55 8.79 -4.21
N LEU A 108 13.74 7.65 -4.88
CA LEU A 108 13.11 6.39 -4.45
C LEU A 108 13.40 6.07 -2.98
N GLU A 109 14.65 6.21 -2.55
CA GLU A 109 15.05 5.96 -1.16
C GLU A 109 14.33 6.89 -0.18
N THR A 110 14.28 8.18 -0.48
CA THR A 110 13.56 9.17 0.34
C THR A 110 12.07 8.85 0.41
N LYS A 111 11.47 8.46 -0.71
CA LYS A 111 10.05 8.05 -0.76
C LYS A 111 9.77 6.85 0.12
N VAL A 112 10.62 5.82 0.04
CA VAL A 112 10.50 4.62 0.88
C VAL A 112 10.66 4.96 2.36
N ASN A 113 11.59 5.86 2.71
CA ASN A 113 11.75 6.29 4.11
C ASN A 113 10.52 7.07 4.61
N CYS A 114 9.92 7.95 3.80
CA CYS A 114 8.67 8.63 4.14
C CYS A 114 7.53 7.63 4.35
N VAL A 115 7.38 6.66 3.44
CA VAL A 115 6.36 5.60 3.53
C VAL A 115 6.50 4.85 4.86
N ARG A 116 7.69 4.32 5.16
CA ARG A 116 7.96 3.57 6.39
C ARG A 116 7.74 4.41 7.65
N LEU A 117 8.07 5.69 7.61
CA LEU A 117 7.80 6.59 8.73
C LEU A 117 6.30 6.74 8.95
N ILE A 118 5.51 6.96 7.88
CA ILE A 118 4.04 7.05 7.98
C ILE A 118 3.46 5.74 8.50
N GLU A 119 3.90 4.58 8.01
CA GLU A 119 3.48 3.26 8.53
C GLU A 119 3.74 3.15 10.04
N THR A 120 4.93 3.56 10.50
CA THR A 120 5.29 3.58 11.94
C THR A 120 4.36 4.47 12.76
N LEU A 121 3.89 5.59 12.20
CA LEU A 121 2.93 6.49 12.87
C LEU A 121 1.52 5.90 12.91
N MET A 122 1.12 5.13 11.90
CA MET A 122 -0.19 4.46 11.84
C MET A 122 -0.38 3.37 12.90
N GLU A 123 0.70 2.84 13.47
CA GLU A 123 0.65 1.87 14.57
C GLU A 123 0.21 2.47 15.92
N GLU A 124 0.14 3.80 16.03
CA GLU A 124 -0.25 4.46 17.28
C GLU A 124 -1.72 4.22 17.60
N LYS A 125 -2.05 3.97 18.88
CA LYS A 125 -3.42 3.61 19.30
C LYS A 125 -4.46 4.68 18.98
N ASP A 126 -4.07 5.94 19.11
CA ASP A 126 -4.94 7.10 18.86
C ASP A 126 -4.74 7.66 17.44
N PHE A 127 -4.27 6.83 16.50
CA PHE A 127 -4.12 7.22 15.11
C PHE A 127 -5.47 7.59 14.49
N ARG A 128 -5.52 8.76 13.86
CA ARG A 128 -6.72 9.33 13.23
C ARG A 128 -6.58 9.29 11.71
N SER A 129 -7.55 8.69 11.01
CA SER A 129 -7.49 8.51 9.56
C SER A 129 -7.40 9.82 8.77
N GLU A 130 -7.81 10.94 9.35
CA GLU A 130 -7.67 12.30 8.81
C GLU A 130 -6.21 12.64 8.48
N ILE A 131 -5.25 12.08 9.23
CA ILE A 131 -3.80 12.27 9.01
C ILE A 131 -3.38 11.74 7.63
N VAL A 132 -3.98 10.63 7.19
CA VAL A 132 -3.70 9.99 5.89
C VAL A 132 -4.77 10.26 4.84
N SER A 133 -5.78 11.07 5.17
CA SER A 133 -6.84 11.53 4.26
C SER A 133 -6.38 12.72 3.38
N SER A 134 -5.11 12.72 3.00
CA SER A 134 -4.53 13.78 2.17
C SER A 134 -4.51 13.35 0.70
N HIS A 135 -5.14 14.15 -0.16
CA HIS A 135 -5.11 13.94 -1.60
C HIS A 135 -3.66 13.93 -2.13
N SER A 136 -2.80 14.81 -1.60
CA SER A 136 -1.37 14.89 -1.97
C SER A 136 -0.62 13.60 -1.61
N LEU A 137 -0.88 13.03 -0.42
CA LEU A 137 -0.29 11.76 -0.01
C LEU A 137 -0.71 10.62 -0.96
N LEU A 138 -2.00 10.48 -1.20
CA LEU A 138 -2.52 9.38 -2.03
C LEU A 138 -2.02 9.47 -3.48
N VAL A 139 -1.96 10.68 -4.04
CA VAL A 139 -1.36 10.91 -5.37
C VAL A 139 0.12 10.56 -5.38
N ALA A 140 0.87 10.92 -4.33
CA ALA A 140 2.29 10.57 -4.21
C ALA A 140 2.51 9.06 -4.13
N LEU A 141 1.67 8.33 -3.38
CA LEU A 141 1.71 6.87 -3.31
C LEU A 141 1.40 6.24 -4.67
N MET A 142 0.37 6.71 -5.37
CA MET A 142 0.07 6.19 -6.72
C MET A 142 1.18 6.50 -7.71
N ARG A 143 1.84 7.65 -7.62
CA ARG A 143 3.05 7.96 -8.42
C ARG A 143 4.20 7.01 -8.12
N LEU A 144 4.41 6.65 -6.86
CA LEU A 144 5.42 5.66 -6.44
C LEU A 144 5.08 4.26 -6.96
N VAL A 145 3.82 3.83 -6.82
CA VAL A 145 3.34 2.50 -7.23
C VAL A 145 3.39 2.31 -8.75
N ARG A 146 3.20 3.38 -9.54
CA ARG A 146 3.19 3.30 -11.01
C ARG A 146 4.53 3.62 -11.68
N ASP A 147 5.59 3.89 -10.91
CA ASP A 147 6.90 4.23 -11.48
C ASP A 147 7.56 2.99 -12.10
N LYS A 148 7.29 2.77 -13.39
CA LYS A 148 7.81 1.64 -14.17
C LYS A 148 9.35 1.60 -14.21
N ARG A 149 10.05 2.71 -13.92
CA ARG A 149 11.52 2.75 -13.86
C ARG A 149 12.08 2.20 -12.55
N HIS A 150 11.27 2.20 -11.49
CA HIS A 150 11.69 1.84 -10.14
C HIS A 150 10.68 0.87 -9.52
N PRO A 151 10.62 -0.39 -9.99
CA PRO A 151 9.65 -1.38 -9.50
C PRO A 151 9.80 -1.69 -7.99
N ASN A 152 10.95 -1.39 -7.40
CA ASN A 152 11.17 -1.45 -5.95
C ASN A 152 10.25 -0.50 -5.16
N GLY A 153 9.62 0.48 -5.82
CA GLY A 153 8.61 1.35 -5.23
C GLY A 153 7.23 0.71 -5.07
N HIS A 154 6.94 -0.38 -5.79
CA HIS A 154 5.62 -1.01 -5.78
C HIS A 154 5.25 -1.52 -4.37
N LEU A 155 6.13 -2.32 -3.77
CA LEU A 155 5.89 -2.95 -2.47
C LEU A 155 5.62 -1.92 -1.35
N PRO A 156 6.50 -0.94 -1.08
CA PRO A 156 6.24 0.06 -0.03
C PRO A 156 5.01 0.93 -0.35
N GLY A 157 4.84 1.35 -1.61
CA GLY A 157 3.69 2.17 -1.99
C GLY A 157 2.36 1.45 -1.82
N LEU A 158 2.28 0.18 -2.24
CA LEU A 158 1.09 -0.67 -2.06
C LEU A 158 0.88 -1.05 -0.60
N GLY A 159 1.95 -1.29 0.16
CA GLY A 159 1.89 -1.61 1.59
C GLY A 159 1.19 -0.51 2.38
N LEU A 160 1.63 0.74 2.23
CA LEU A 160 0.99 1.87 2.88
C LEU A 160 -0.41 2.15 2.32
N LEU A 161 -0.62 2.05 1.00
CA LEU A 161 -1.95 2.25 0.42
C LEU A 161 -2.97 1.20 0.93
N LYS A 162 -2.52 -0.04 1.17
CA LYS A 162 -3.32 -1.10 1.80
C LYS A 162 -3.76 -0.68 3.20
N LEU A 163 -2.83 -0.22 4.06
CA LEU A 163 -3.16 0.26 5.40
C LEU A 163 -4.17 1.42 5.35
N ILE A 164 -3.94 2.40 4.47
CA ILE A 164 -4.86 3.54 4.33
C ILE A 164 -6.25 3.09 3.87
N SER A 165 -6.32 2.14 2.92
CA SER A 165 -7.59 1.62 2.38
C SER A 165 -8.44 0.85 3.41
N MET A 166 -7.86 0.41 4.53
CA MET A 166 -8.61 -0.19 5.63
C MET A 166 -9.59 0.81 6.24
N HIS A 167 -9.26 2.10 6.26
CA HIS A 167 -10.14 3.16 6.74
C HIS A 167 -11.21 3.50 5.70
N GLN A 168 -12.47 3.15 6.00
CA GLN A 168 -13.60 3.30 5.07
C GLN A 168 -13.75 4.73 4.53
N GLN A 169 -13.53 5.74 5.37
CA GLN A 169 -13.65 7.16 5.02
C GLN A 169 -12.67 7.59 3.91
N VAL A 170 -11.53 6.89 3.75
CA VAL A 170 -10.50 7.24 2.77
C VAL A 170 -10.72 6.55 1.42
N ARG A 171 -11.54 5.49 1.37
CA ARG A 171 -11.74 4.67 0.16
C ARG A 171 -12.26 5.50 -1.02
N SER A 172 -13.27 6.35 -0.81
CA SER A 172 -13.79 7.23 -1.88
C SER A 172 -12.75 8.26 -2.35
N LEU A 173 -11.83 8.70 -1.49
CA LEU A 173 -10.72 9.57 -1.88
C LEU A 173 -9.67 8.83 -2.74
N ILE A 174 -9.39 7.56 -2.43
CA ILE A 174 -8.52 6.71 -3.25
C ILE A 174 -9.16 6.49 -4.63
N VAL A 175 -10.48 6.30 -4.70
CA VAL A 175 -11.19 6.21 -5.98
C VAL A 175 -11.10 7.52 -6.77
N SER A 176 -11.29 8.68 -6.11
CA SER A 176 -11.33 9.98 -6.79
C SER A 176 -9.99 10.42 -7.39
N ILE A 177 -8.85 9.90 -6.90
CA ILE A 177 -7.53 10.11 -7.53
C ILE A 177 -7.28 9.19 -8.74
N GLY A 178 -8.28 8.40 -9.17
CA GLY A 178 -8.17 7.48 -10.30
C GLY A 178 -7.31 6.25 -10.01
N ALA A 179 -7.28 5.76 -8.77
CA ALA A 179 -6.43 4.62 -8.40
C ALA A 179 -6.86 3.30 -9.06
N ILE A 180 -8.17 3.08 -9.28
CA ILE A 180 -8.70 1.82 -9.85
C ILE A 180 -8.07 1.48 -11.21
N PRO A 181 -8.19 2.32 -12.26
CA PRO A 181 -7.63 1.98 -13.57
C PRO A 181 -6.11 1.79 -13.52
N GLN A 182 -5.40 2.59 -12.71
CA GLN A 182 -3.96 2.47 -12.52
C GLN A 182 -3.56 1.14 -11.88
N LEU A 183 -4.26 0.72 -10.83
CA LEU A 183 -3.99 -0.56 -10.15
C LEU A 183 -4.34 -1.75 -11.06
N VAL A 184 -5.46 -1.68 -11.80
CA VAL A 184 -5.87 -2.73 -12.73
C VAL A 184 -4.86 -2.88 -13.89
N GLU A 185 -4.31 -1.78 -14.42
CA GLU A 185 -3.25 -1.81 -15.45
C GLU A 185 -1.96 -2.47 -14.92
N LEU A 186 -1.65 -2.31 -13.64
CA LEU A 186 -0.41 -2.85 -13.04
C LEU A 186 -0.49 -4.35 -12.76
N ILE A 187 -1.68 -4.92 -12.52
CA ILE A 187 -1.87 -6.34 -12.17
C ILE A 187 -0.99 -7.32 -12.99
N PRO A 188 -0.89 -7.22 -14.33
CA PRO A 188 -0.13 -8.18 -15.12
C PRO A 188 1.38 -8.16 -14.87
N VAL A 189 1.92 -7.06 -14.35
CA VAL A 189 3.38 -6.84 -14.15
C VAL A 189 3.81 -6.89 -12.70
N LEU A 190 2.88 -7.01 -11.74
CA LEU A 190 3.21 -7.13 -10.32
C LEU A 190 3.74 -8.53 -9.98
N ASN A 191 4.71 -8.57 -9.05
CA ASN A 191 5.11 -9.82 -8.42
C ASN A 191 4.00 -10.34 -7.48
N PRO A 192 4.04 -11.61 -7.02
CA PRO A 192 2.96 -12.20 -6.21
C PRO A 192 2.61 -11.41 -4.94
N GLU A 193 3.62 -10.91 -4.22
CA GLU A 193 3.43 -10.13 -2.98
C GLU A 193 2.70 -8.81 -3.25
N CYS A 194 3.16 -8.03 -4.23
CA CYS A 194 2.53 -6.78 -4.63
C CYS A 194 1.12 -7.01 -5.21
N LEU A 195 0.93 -8.12 -5.91
CA LEU A 195 -0.35 -8.48 -6.50
C LEU A 195 -1.40 -8.75 -5.42
N GLU A 196 -1.05 -9.44 -4.33
CA GLU A 196 -1.95 -9.63 -3.19
C GLU A 196 -2.36 -8.30 -2.56
N LEU A 197 -1.41 -7.38 -2.38
CA LEU A 197 -1.68 -6.03 -1.87
C LEU A 197 -2.62 -5.24 -2.81
N ALA A 198 -2.36 -5.27 -4.11
CA ALA A 198 -3.19 -4.58 -5.09
C ALA A 198 -4.63 -5.13 -5.12
N LEU A 199 -4.79 -6.46 -5.03
CA LEU A 199 -6.10 -7.10 -4.94
C LEU A 199 -6.83 -6.74 -3.65
N PHE A 200 -6.13 -6.70 -2.51
CA PHE A 200 -6.71 -6.24 -1.25
C PHE A 200 -7.26 -4.82 -1.40
N ILE A 201 -6.47 -3.90 -1.96
CA ILE A 201 -6.87 -2.50 -2.15
C ILE A 201 -8.09 -2.44 -3.06
N LEU A 202 -8.07 -3.06 -4.24
CA LEU A 202 -9.21 -3.06 -5.17
C LEU A 202 -10.47 -3.65 -4.53
N ASN A 203 -10.33 -4.73 -3.75
CA ASN A 203 -11.44 -5.30 -2.99
C ASN A 203 -11.99 -4.32 -1.95
N ALA A 204 -11.13 -3.64 -1.19
CA ALA A 204 -11.54 -2.61 -0.25
C ALA A 204 -12.27 -1.46 -0.96
N LEU A 205 -11.77 -0.98 -2.11
CA LEU A 205 -12.44 0.07 -2.90
C LEU A 205 -13.80 -0.41 -3.45
N SER A 206 -13.96 -1.70 -3.74
CA SER A 206 -15.23 -2.27 -4.17
C SER A 206 -16.34 -2.21 -3.09
N SER A 207 -16.02 -1.83 -1.85
CA SER A 207 -17.03 -1.66 -0.81
C SER A 207 -17.82 -0.35 -0.94
N VAL A 208 -17.29 0.67 -1.62
CA VAL A 208 -17.95 1.98 -1.79
C VAL A 208 -18.60 2.09 -3.18
N PRO A 209 -19.72 2.84 -3.35
CA PRO A 209 -20.45 2.89 -4.62
C PRO A 209 -19.60 3.32 -5.81
N GLU A 210 -18.79 4.38 -5.64
CA GLU A 210 -17.93 4.91 -6.70
C GLU A 210 -16.86 3.90 -7.10
N GLY A 211 -16.37 3.12 -6.14
CA GLY A 211 -15.38 2.08 -6.38
C GLY A 211 -15.96 0.88 -7.12
N LYS A 212 -17.19 0.47 -6.80
CA LYS A 212 -17.91 -0.57 -7.57
C LYS A 212 -18.09 -0.15 -9.01
N GLN A 213 -18.58 1.08 -9.22
CA GLN A 213 -18.81 1.62 -10.56
C GLN A 213 -17.49 1.73 -11.33
N GLY A 214 -16.44 2.29 -10.71
CA GLY A 214 -15.13 2.41 -11.34
C GLY A 214 -14.47 1.06 -11.69
N LEU A 215 -14.70 0.01 -10.89
CA LEU A 215 -14.26 -1.35 -11.21
C LEU A 215 -15.04 -1.94 -12.39
N LYS A 216 -16.36 -1.75 -12.41
CA LYS A 216 -17.24 -2.20 -13.50
C LYS A 216 -16.83 -1.56 -14.83
N ASP A 217 -16.59 -0.25 -14.84
CA ASP A 217 -16.31 0.51 -16.05
C ASP A 217 -14.86 0.34 -16.55
N CYS A 218 -13.99 -0.30 -15.77
CA CYS A 218 -12.60 -0.53 -16.17
C CYS A 218 -12.46 -1.81 -17.02
N PRO A 219 -12.04 -1.72 -18.31
CA PRO A 219 -12.12 -2.84 -19.28
C PRO A 219 -11.36 -4.11 -18.90
N ASN A 220 -10.34 -4.02 -18.05
CA ASN A 220 -9.49 -5.15 -17.67
C ASN A 220 -9.78 -5.70 -16.28
N THR A 221 -10.76 -5.16 -15.54
CA THR A 221 -11.10 -5.66 -14.20
C THR A 221 -11.50 -7.12 -14.26
N ILE A 222 -12.56 -7.45 -15.01
CA ILE A 222 -13.10 -8.82 -15.06
C ILE A 222 -12.07 -9.82 -15.62
N PRO A 223 -11.44 -9.58 -16.80
CA PRO A 223 -10.46 -10.53 -17.32
C PRO A 223 -9.27 -10.78 -16.38
N ASN A 224 -8.77 -9.74 -15.72
CA ASN A 224 -7.69 -9.88 -14.75
C ASN A 224 -8.13 -10.71 -13.54
N MET A 225 -9.29 -10.41 -12.94
CA MET A 225 -9.76 -11.18 -11.78
C MET A 225 -9.98 -12.65 -12.11
N VAL A 226 -10.59 -12.96 -13.27
CA VAL A 226 -10.81 -14.35 -13.72
C VAL A 226 -9.48 -15.09 -13.88
N LYS A 227 -8.46 -14.44 -14.47
CA LYS A 227 -7.13 -15.02 -14.66
C LYS A 227 -6.41 -15.34 -13.33
N LEU A 228 -6.72 -14.59 -12.27
CA LEU A 228 -6.05 -14.70 -10.97
C LEU A 228 -6.66 -15.75 -10.04
N LEU A 229 -7.91 -16.16 -10.27
CA LEU A 229 -8.55 -17.22 -9.50
C LEU A 229 -7.69 -18.50 -9.49
N MET A 230 -7.38 -19.00 -8.28
CA MET A 230 -6.55 -20.18 -8.02
C MET A 230 -5.10 -20.10 -8.54
N ARG A 231 -4.58 -18.91 -8.84
CA ARG A 231 -3.23 -18.74 -9.42
C ARG A 231 -2.14 -18.40 -8.40
N ILE A 232 -2.48 -17.66 -7.34
CA ILE A 232 -1.50 -17.04 -6.44
C ILE A 232 -1.62 -17.59 -5.02
N SER A 233 -2.66 -17.19 -4.30
CA SER A 233 -2.97 -17.63 -2.93
C SER A 233 -4.49 -17.78 -2.77
N GLU A 234 -4.93 -18.44 -1.69
CA GLU A 234 -6.35 -18.52 -1.35
C GLU A 234 -6.92 -17.11 -1.09
N SER A 235 -6.18 -16.25 -0.38
CA SER A 235 -6.54 -14.84 -0.14
C SER A 235 -6.73 -14.06 -1.45
N CYS A 236 -5.81 -14.21 -2.41
CA CYS A 236 -5.95 -13.59 -3.73
C CYS A 236 -7.21 -14.08 -4.47
N THR A 237 -7.53 -15.37 -4.35
CA THR A 237 -8.73 -15.96 -4.94
C THR A 237 -9.99 -15.38 -4.30
N GLU A 238 -9.98 -15.21 -2.98
CA GLU A 238 -11.07 -14.57 -2.24
C GLU A 238 -11.29 -13.11 -2.66
N TYR A 239 -10.22 -12.32 -2.77
CA TYR A 239 -10.32 -10.92 -3.22
C TYR A 239 -10.82 -10.82 -4.66
N ALA A 240 -10.26 -11.61 -5.58
CA ALA A 240 -10.69 -11.64 -6.97
C ALA A 240 -12.16 -12.04 -7.11
N LEU A 241 -12.60 -13.05 -6.35
CA LEU A 241 -13.99 -13.49 -6.34
C LEU A 241 -14.94 -12.41 -5.80
N SER A 242 -14.54 -11.72 -4.73
CA SER A 242 -15.32 -10.64 -4.12
C SER A 242 -15.48 -9.44 -5.07
N ILE A 243 -14.42 -9.07 -5.78
CA ILE A 243 -14.45 -8.02 -6.83
C ILE A 243 -15.38 -8.44 -7.97
N LEU A 244 -15.24 -9.68 -8.49
CA LEU A 244 -16.09 -10.21 -9.56
C LEU A 244 -17.56 -10.22 -9.16
N TRP A 245 -17.87 -10.67 -7.94
CA TRP A 245 -19.22 -10.65 -7.40
C TRP A 245 -19.79 -9.23 -7.34
N SER A 246 -18.99 -8.27 -6.86
CA SER A 246 -19.39 -6.87 -6.74
C SER A 246 -19.78 -6.26 -8.10
N VAL A 247 -18.97 -6.48 -9.15
CA VAL A 247 -19.25 -5.94 -10.49
C VAL A 247 -20.34 -6.71 -11.22
N CYS A 248 -20.40 -8.05 -11.08
CA CYS A 248 -21.45 -8.86 -11.71
C CYS A 248 -22.82 -8.59 -11.10
N LYS A 249 -22.89 -8.36 -9.79
CA LYS A 249 -24.16 -7.97 -9.13
C LYS A 249 -24.63 -6.59 -9.55
N LEU A 250 -23.72 -5.67 -9.89
CA LEU A 250 -24.06 -4.32 -10.32
C LEU A 250 -24.65 -4.27 -11.73
N SER A 251 -24.20 -5.14 -12.64
CA SER A 251 -24.73 -5.26 -14.00
C SER A 251 -24.65 -6.70 -14.48
N PRO A 252 -25.60 -7.57 -14.07
CA PRO A 252 -25.53 -9.00 -14.35
C PRO A 252 -25.38 -9.34 -15.82
N ASP A 253 -26.15 -8.71 -16.70
CA ASP A 253 -26.17 -9.07 -18.13
C ASP A 253 -24.82 -8.81 -18.81
N GLU A 254 -24.30 -7.60 -18.67
CA GLU A 254 -23.04 -7.16 -19.28
C GLU A 254 -21.83 -7.86 -18.63
N CYS A 255 -21.73 -7.81 -17.31
CA CYS A 255 -20.56 -8.33 -16.59
C CYS A 255 -20.47 -9.85 -16.66
N SER A 256 -21.59 -10.57 -16.55
CA SER A 256 -21.58 -12.03 -16.66
C SER A 256 -21.21 -12.49 -18.07
N LEU A 257 -21.59 -11.77 -19.12
CA LEU A 257 -21.14 -12.05 -20.49
C LEU A 257 -19.61 -11.96 -20.58
N ILE A 258 -19.03 -10.84 -20.15
CA ILE A 258 -17.57 -10.62 -20.16
C ILE A 258 -16.86 -11.69 -19.31
N ALA A 259 -17.40 -12.01 -18.15
CA ALA A 259 -16.79 -12.98 -17.24
C ALA A 259 -16.82 -14.40 -17.80
N VAL A 260 -17.94 -14.83 -18.40
CA VAL A 260 -18.06 -16.13 -19.05
C VAL A 260 -17.12 -16.23 -20.25
N ASP A 261 -17.08 -15.20 -21.09
CA ASP A 261 -16.18 -15.16 -22.26
C ASP A 261 -14.70 -15.15 -21.84
N ALA A 262 -14.37 -14.59 -20.66
CA ALA A 262 -13.05 -14.67 -20.03
C ALA A 262 -12.73 -16.05 -19.40
N GLY A 263 -13.67 -16.99 -19.37
CA GLY A 263 -13.48 -18.34 -18.82
C GLY A 263 -13.77 -18.49 -17.33
N LEU A 264 -14.62 -17.61 -16.75
CA LEU A 264 -14.96 -17.64 -15.32
C LEU A 264 -15.48 -19.00 -14.86
N ALA A 265 -16.36 -19.66 -15.62
CA ALA A 265 -17.02 -20.89 -15.18
C ALA A 265 -16.02 -22.01 -14.85
N ALA A 266 -15.03 -22.24 -15.72
CA ALA A 266 -13.99 -23.24 -15.47
C ALA A 266 -13.16 -22.91 -14.22
N LYS A 267 -12.89 -21.62 -13.99
CA LYS A 267 -12.17 -21.16 -12.79
C LYS A 267 -12.97 -21.34 -11.51
N LEU A 268 -14.28 -21.07 -11.53
CA LEU A 268 -15.14 -21.28 -10.37
C LEU A 268 -15.31 -22.77 -10.04
N LEU A 269 -15.46 -23.64 -11.04
CA LEU A 269 -15.49 -25.09 -10.82
C LEU A 269 -14.19 -25.58 -10.19
N LEU A 270 -13.03 -25.07 -10.63
CA LEU A 270 -11.75 -25.35 -10.00
C LEU A 270 -11.72 -24.93 -8.53
N VAL A 271 -12.27 -23.76 -8.17
CA VAL A 271 -12.39 -23.31 -6.77
C VAL A 271 -13.29 -24.27 -5.97
N ILE A 272 -14.45 -24.66 -6.52
CA ILE A 272 -15.41 -25.54 -5.85
C ILE A 272 -14.80 -26.93 -5.57
N GLN A 273 -14.01 -27.45 -6.52
CA GLN A 273 -13.39 -28.77 -6.46
C GLN A 273 -12.04 -28.79 -5.71
N SER A 274 -11.51 -27.64 -5.31
CA SER A 274 -10.20 -27.54 -4.65
C SER A 274 -10.26 -27.85 -3.15
N GLY A 275 -9.14 -27.66 -2.45
CA GLY A 275 -9.04 -27.68 -0.98
C GLY A 275 -9.41 -26.37 -0.28
N CYS A 276 -9.94 -25.36 -0.99
CA CYS A 276 -10.31 -24.07 -0.41
C CYS A 276 -11.39 -24.18 0.68
N SER A 277 -11.48 -23.14 1.51
CA SER A 277 -12.48 -23.02 2.57
C SER A 277 -13.92 -23.22 2.07
N PRO A 278 -14.81 -23.85 2.87
CA PRO A 278 -16.21 -24.04 2.51
C PRO A 278 -16.93 -22.74 2.11
N GLU A 279 -16.61 -21.64 2.78
CA GLU A 279 -17.19 -20.32 2.54
C GLU A 279 -16.78 -19.77 1.16
N LEU A 280 -15.54 -20.00 0.75
CA LEU A 280 -15.05 -19.59 -0.57
C LEU A 280 -15.69 -20.45 -1.68
N LYS A 281 -15.83 -21.75 -1.46
CA LYS A 281 -16.52 -22.67 -2.38
C LYS A 281 -17.98 -22.30 -2.56
N GLN A 282 -18.67 -21.96 -1.48
CA GLN A 282 -20.06 -21.51 -1.52
C GLN A 282 -20.19 -20.23 -2.35
N ARG A 283 -19.37 -19.20 -2.08
CA ARG A 283 -19.38 -17.95 -2.86
C ARG A 283 -19.08 -18.19 -4.34
N ALA A 284 -18.19 -19.14 -4.66
CA ALA A 284 -17.90 -19.51 -6.04
C ALA A 284 -19.11 -20.16 -6.73
N ALA A 285 -19.83 -21.06 -6.05
CA ALA A 285 -21.04 -21.67 -6.56
C ALA A 285 -22.18 -20.65 -6.77
N GLU A 286 -22.33 -19.71 -5.84
CA GLU A 286 -23.28 -18.62 -5.95
C GLU A 286 -22.97 -17.71 -7.15
N LEU A 287 -21.70 -17.35 -7.36
CA LEU A 287 -21.30 -16.52 -8.51
C LEU A 287 -21.53 -17.27 -9.83
N LEU A 288 -21.24 -18.57 -9.85
CA LEU A 288 -21.49 -19.41 -11.02
C LEU A 288 -22.97 -19.40 -11.38
N LYS A 289 -23.85 -19.56 -10.38
CA LYS A 289 -25.30 -19.49 -10.54
C LYS A 289 -25.74 -18.11 -11.05
N LEU A 290 -25.24 -17.02 -10.46
CA LEU A 290 -25.57 -15.67 -10.90
C LEU A 290 -25.24 -15.45 -12.38
N CYS A 291 -24.07 -15.91 -12.82
CA CYS A 291 -23.64 -15.78 -14.21
C CYS A 291 -24.33 -16.75 -15.18
N SER A 292 -24.95 -17.83 -14.69
CA SER A 292 -25.65 -18.80 -15.53
C SER A 292 -27.13 -18.47 -15.75
N LEU A 293 -27.75 -17.63 -14.89
CA LEU A 293 -29.18 -17.29 -15.00
C LEU A 293 -29.59 -16.70 -16.36
N ASN A 294 -28.64 -16.05 -17.04
CA ASN A 294 -28.88 -15.40 -18.33
C ASN A 294 -28.59 -16.29 -19.55
N TYR A 295 -28.27 -17.56 -19.32
CA TYR A 295 -27.98 -18.53 -20.37
C TYR A 295 -28.91 -19.74 -20.24
N SER A 296 -29.34 -20.31 -21.36
CA SER A 296 -29.85 -21.69 -21.32
C SER A 296 -28.70 -22.63 -20.97
N ASP A 297 -28.99 -23.73 -20.26
CA ASP A 297 -27.98 -24.72 -19.84
C ASP A 297 -27.09 -25.17 -21.02
N THR A 298 -27.68 -25.30 -22.21
CA THR A 298 -26.97 -25.73 -23.43
C THR A 298 -25.96 -24.68 -23.92
N ILE A 299 -26.33 -23.40 -23.90
CA ILE A 299 -25.45 -22.30 -24.32
C ILE A 299 -24.36 -22.08 -23.27
N PHE A 300 -24.70 -22.17 -21.98
CA PHE A 300 -23.74 -22.02 -20.90
C PHE A 300 -22.67 -23.12 -20.95
N ILE A 301 -23.08 -24.38 -21.06
CA ILE A 301 -22.16 -25.53 -21.15
C ILE A 301 -21.27 -25.43 -22.40
N SER A 302 -21.84 -25.05 -23.56
CA SER A 302 -21.10 -24.88 -24.81
C SER A 302 -20.07 -23.74 -24.72
N LYS A 303 -20.48 -22.55 -24.24
CA LYS A 303 -19.58 -21.39 -24.07
C LYS A 303 -18.46 -21.67 -23.08
N CYS A 304 -18.77 -22.38 -21.99
CA CYS A 304 -17.80 -22.70 -20.95
C CYS A 304 -16.89 -23.89 -21.32
N LYS A 305 -17.08 -24.50 -22.50
CA LYS A 305 -16.37 -25.72 -22.95
C LYS A 305 -16.38 -26.84 -21.92
N LEU A 306 -17.46 -26.93 -21.15
CA LEU A 306 -17.62 -27.96 -20.13
C LEU A 306 -18.14 -29.23 -20.81
N THR A 307 -17.44 -30.34 -20.66
CA THR A 307 -17.97 -31.65 -21.06
C THR A 307 -19.08 -32.03 -20.09
N ARG A 308 -20.28 -32.33 -20.60
CA ARG A 308 -21.28 -33.07 -19.80
C ARG A 308 -20.62 -34.35 -19.33
N THR A 309 -20.41 -34.49 -18.02
CA THR A 309 -20.19 -35.82 -17.44
C THR A 309 -21.51 -36.56 -17.66
N ILE A 310 -21.50 -37.49 -18.60
CA ILE A 310 -22.61 -38.41 -18.86
C ILE A 310 -22.83 -39.18 -17.56
N GLN A 311 -24.03 -39.07 -17.00
CA GLN A 311 -24.49 -39.86 -15.86
C GLN A 311 -24.55 -41.34 -16.22
#